data_AF-M1B7E6-F1
#
_entry.id   AF-M1B7E6-F1
#
_cell.length_a   1.000
_cell.length_b   1.000
_cell.length_c   1.000
_cell.angle_alpha   90.00
_cell.angle_beta   90.00
_cell.angle_gamma   90.00
#
_symmetry.space_group_name_H-M   'P 1'
#
loop_
_entity.id
_entity.type
_entity.pdbx_description
1 polymer ?
#
loop_
_entity_poly.entity_id
_entity_poly.type
_entity_poly.pdbx_seq_one_letter_code
_entity_poly.pdbx_strand_id
1 'polypeptide(L)'
;MAALLQFDISISFESSIGNACLFHREDYEKIFSNPNQPGKSPTTRFESSKVSGVVPMNAIELIQNFLDPIKWMNMFPTIVTKARTIEVLDSGDLGGSIQLMYEKLHILSPLVEARDYYFVRCFRKLDEATWIMVDVSYDLIKDIQSSVPSHAWKFPSGCAIQDLDDGESRVTWIEHVQVDEKISVHHMFLPLLVVRQTYGAKRWIVTLQRMCERYNVEVGATCLPRHDLKEVLNDPEGFENVMQISLRMVKRFCEILSMTEKLDFPTSSQFKSEDRVSIRKNEEITQQKGFIVTAATSLWLPLSCRNVFNFLKDNKSRGQWDVLAGGNIVTELARIKTGCVRGNNITIIQKIIVTPRDWSLDVA
;
A
#
# COMPACT_ATOMS: atom_id res chain seq x y z
N MET A 1 -18.55 -5.54 -13.46
CA MET A 1 -17.12 -5.76 -13.80
C MET A 1 -16.90 -6.21 -15.23
N ALA A 2 -17.48 -7.33 -15.69
CA ALA A 2 -17.32 -7.79 -17.08
C ALA A 2 -17.64 -6.70 -18.13
N ALA A 3 -18.75 -5.96 -17.97
CA ALA A 3 -19.03 -4.81 -18.83
C ALA A 3 -17.96 -3.70 -18.74
N LEU A 4 -17.45 -3.40 -17.53
CA LEU A 4 -16.38 -2.41 -17.30
C LEU A 4 -15.03 -2.81 -17.94
N LEU A 5 -14.79 -4.11 -18.12
CA LEU A 5 -13.63 -4.63 -18.83
C LEU A 5 -13.73 -4.37 -20.34
N GLN A 6 -14.93 -4.53 -20.92
CA GLN A 6 -15.22 -4.35 -22.35
C GLN A 6 -15.23 -2.88 -22.80
N PHE A 7 -15.39 -1.92 -21.88
CA PHE A 7 -15.21 -0.52 -22.22
C PHE A 7 -13.72 -0.25 -22.53
N ASP A 8 -13.41 -0.13 -23.81
CA ASP A 8 -12.24 0.59 -24.32
C ASP A 8 -12.55 2.08 -24.19
N ILE A 9 -12.16 2.61 -23.05
CA ILE A 9 -12.33 4.02 -22.72
C ILE A 9 -11.29 4.78 -23.53
N SER A 10 -11.70 5.22 -24.72
CA SER A 10 -10.99 6.19 -25.52
C SER A 10 -11.00 7.53 -24.81
N ILE A 11 -9.90 7.90 -24.13
CA ILE A 11 -9.67 9.29 -23.74
C ILE A 11 -8.24 9.65 -24.11
N SER A 12 -8.11 10.35 -25.23
CA SER A 12 -6.95 11.17 -25.54
C SER A 12 -6.92 12.37 -24.59
N PHE A 13 -6.05 12.32 -23.60
CA PHE A 13 -5.32 13.51 -23.15
C PHE A 13 -3.85 13.12 -23.13
N GLU A 14 -3.08 13.70 -24.05
CA GLU A 14 -1.62 13.74 -23.92
C GLU A 14 -1.29 14.52 -22.64
N SER A 15 -1.11 13.79 -21.54
CA SER A 15 -0.19 14.21 -20.49
C SER A 15 0.97 13.23 -20.54
N SER A 16 2.19 13.76 -20.49
CA SER A 16 3.44 13.06 -20.76
C SER A 16 3.79 11.91 -19.80
N ILE A 17 2.87 11.41 -18.97
CA ILE A 17 3.11 10.34 -17.99
C ILE A 17 1.90 9.39 -17.88
N GLY A 18 1.69 8.57 -18.91
CA GLY A 18 1.06 7.25 -18.83
C GLY A 18 -0.46 7.16 -19.02
N ASN A 19 -0.87 6.21 -19.87
CA ASN A 19 -2.27 5.90 -20.20
C ASN A 19 -3.06 5.45 -18.95
N ALA A 20 -3.88 6.35 -18.41
CA ALA A 20 -4.90 6.04 -17.42
C ALA A 20 -6.28 6.35 -18.02
N CYS A 21 -7.13 5.33 -18.14
CA CYS A 21 -8.48 5.45 -18.71
C CYS A 21 -9.51 5.88 -17.63
N LEU A 22 -10.41 6.82 -17.94
CA LEU A 22 -11.43 7.39 -17.03
C LEU A 22 -12.85 6.97 -17.44
N PHE A 23 -13.67 6.43 -16.52
CA PHE A 23 -15.07 6.14 -16.83
C PHE A 23 -15.89 7.45 -16.88
N HIS A 24 -16.64 7.66 -17.96
CA HIS A 24 -17.63 8.74 -18.01
C HIS A 24 -18.85 8.35 -17.18
N ARG A 25 -19.21 9.20 -16.22
CA ARG A 25 -20.22 8.94 -15.19
C ARG A 25 -21.59 8.56 -15.76
N GLU A 26 -22.04 9.28 -16.77
CA GLU A 26 -23.39 9.11 -17.33
C GLU A 26 -23.58 7.73 -17.95
N ASP A 27 -22.51 7.18 -18.54
CA ASP A 27 -22.54 5.84 -19.10
C ASP A 27 -22.52 4.78 -18.00
N TYR A 28 -21.82 5.05 -16.90
CA TYR A 28 -21.81 4.19 -15.73
C TYR A 28 -23.18 4.14 -15.02
N GLU A 29 -23.79 5.29 -14.73
CA GLU A 29 -25.08 5.37 -14.02
C GLU A 29 -26.23 4.73 -14.84
N LYS A 30 -26.17 4.79 -16.18
CA LYS A 30 -27.13 4.07 -17.05
C LYS A 30 -27.06 2.55 -16.89
N ILE A 31 -25.86 2.01 -16.63
CA ILE A 31 -25.63 0.56 -16.57
C ILE A 31 -25.78 0.03 -15.13
N PHE A 32 -25.43 0.84 -14.13
CA PHE A 32 -25.34 0.43 -12.73
C PHE A 32 -26.11 1.38 -11.80
N SER A 33 -27.43 1.45 -11.97
CA SER A 33 -28.33 2.12 -11.02
C SER A 33 -28.32 1.38 -9.68
N ASN A 34 -27.94 2.05 -8.59
CA ASN A 34 -28.03 1.49 -7.23
C ASN A 34 -28.79 2.48 -6.32
N PRO A 35 -29.97 2.10 -5.80
CA PRO A 35 -30.79 2.98 -4.95
C PRO A 35 -30.16 3.25 -3.57
N ASN A 36 -29.19 2.44 -3.15
CA ASN A 36 -28.53 2.58 -1.85
C ASN A 36 -27.35 3.58 -1.88
N GLN A 37 -27.08 4.22 -3.02
CA GLN A 37 -26.00 5.18 -3.17
C GLN A 37 -26.16 6.38 -2.21
N PRO A 38 -25.06 6.89 -1.63
CA PRO A 38 -25.08 8.13 -0.86
C PRO A 38 -25.56 9.29 -1.73
N GLY A 39 -26.42 10.14 -1.16
CA GLY A 39 -26.87 11.37 -1.82
C GLY A 39 -25.70 12.27 -2.19
N LYS A 40 -25.86 13.04 -3.28
CA LYS A 40 -24.82 13.97 -3.75
C LYS A 40 -24.81 15.21 -2.86
N SER A 41 -23.63 15.62 -2.39
CA SER A 41 -23.36 16.91 -1.76
C SER A 41 -22.53 17.79 -2.69
N PRO A 42 -22.49 19.12 -2.51
CA PRO A 42 -21.59 20.01 -3.26
C PRO A 42 -20.10 19.65 -3.11
N THR A 43 -19.75 18.98 -2.01
CA THR A 43 -18.40 18.51 -1.67
C THR A 43 -18.12 17.11 -2.20
N THR A 44 -19.02 16.50 -2.97
CA THR A 44 -18.83 15.14 -3.49
C THR A 44 -17.87 15.14 -4.68
N ARG A 45 -16.79 14.35 -4.59
CA ARG A 45 -15.86 14.08 -5.70
C ARG A 45 -15.88 12.62 -6.10
N PHE A 46 -15.83 12.38 -7.41
CA PHE A 46 -15.70 11.04 -7.98
C PHE A 46 -14.26 10.80 -8.41
N GLU A 47 -13.74 9.61 -8.10
CA GLU A 47 -12.44 9.10 -8.55
C GLU A 47 -12.63 7.82 -9.34
N SER A 48 -12.00 7.75 -10.50
CA SER A 48 -12.09 6.61 -11.40
C SER A 48 -10.74 6.36 -12.07
N SER A 49 -10.34 5.12 -12.20
CA SER A 49 -9.15 4.72 -12.96
C SER A 49 -9.19 3.24 -13.35
N LYS A 50 -8.63 2.91 -14.52
CA LYS A 50 -8.42 1.53 -15.00
C LYS A 50 -6.97 1.39 -15.44
N VAL A 51 -6.27 0.36 -14.95
CA VAL A 51 -4.88 0.06 -15.32
C VAL A 51 -4.69 -1.45 -15.37
N SER A 52 -3.98 -1.93 -16.39
CA SER A 52 -3.57 -3.32 -16.51
C SER A 52 -2.06 -3.47 -16.34
N GLY A 53 -1.64 -4.59 -15.76
CA GLY A 53 -0.24 -4.97 -15.64
C GLY A 53 -0.10 -6.49 -15.56
N VAL A 54 1.08 -6.98 -15.90
CA VAL A 54 1.42 -8.40 -15.71
C VAL A 54 2.19 -8.54 -14.41
N VAL A 55 1.91 -9.62 -13.67
CA VAL A 55 2.53 -9.94 -12.39
C VAL A 55 3.03 -11.38 -12.41
N PRO A 56 4.20 -11.67 -11.82
CA PRO A 56 4.77 -13.00 -11.86
C PRO A 56 4.16 -13.88 -10.76
N MET A 57 2.85 -14.13 -10.82
CA MET A 57 2.13 -15.00 -9.89
C MET A 57 0.91 -15.54 -10.64
N ASN A 58 0.62 -16.84 -10.51
CA ASN A 58 -0.51 -17.45 -11.19
C ASN A 58 -1.85 -16.99 -10.60
N ALA A 59 -2.92 -17.17 -11.38
CA ALA A 59 -4.22 -16.61 -11.02
C ALA A 59 -4.76 -17.20 -9.69
N ILE A 60 -4.52 -18.49 -9.45
CA ILE A 60 -5.01 -19.18 -8.26
C ILE A 60 -4.33 -18.65 -6.99
N GLU A 61 -3.01 -18.49 -7.00
CA GLU A 61 -2.26 -17.92 -5.88
C GLU A 61 -2.68 -16.48 -5.60
N LEU A 62 -2.90 -15.66 -6.63
CA LEU A 62 -3.41 -14.30 -6.46
C LEU A 62 -4.76 -14.29 -5.76
N ILE A 63 -5.70 -15.13 -6.20
CA ILE A 63 -7.04 -15.24 -5.61
C ILE A 63 -6.95 -15.63 -4.13
N GLN A 64 -6.12 -16.64 -3.81
CA GLN A 64 -5.91 -17.06 -2.42
C GLN A 64 -5.33 -15.96 -1.55
N ASN A 65 -4.40 -15.16 -2.09
CA ASN A 65 -3.85 -13.99 -1.38
C ASN A 65 -4.89 -12.88 -1.20
N PHE A 66 -5.86 -12.74 -2.11
CA PHE A 66 -6.87 -11.67 -2.05
C PHE A 66 -8.09 -12.00 -1.19
N LEU A 67 -8.37 -13.28 -0.98
CA LEU A 67 -9.45 -13.76 -0.11
C LEU A 67 -9.09 -13.73 1.38
N ASP A 68 -7.83 -13.96 1.71
CA ASP A 68 -7.36 -13.92 3.11
C ASP A 68 -7.01 -12.48 3.51
N PRO A 69 -7.62 -11.91 4.57
CA PRO A 69 -7.40 -10.51 4.93
C PRO A 69 -5.96 -10.22 5.38
N ILE A 70 -5.26 -11.21 5.97
CA ILE A 70 -3.86 -11.07 6.39
C ILE A 70 -2.98 -11.05 5.15
N LYS A 71 -3.14 -12.01 4.23
CA LYS A 71 -2.40 -12.05 2.96
C LYS A 71 -2.68 -10.82 2.10
N TRP A 72 -3.92 -10.33 2.07
CA TRP A 72 -4.29 -9.09 1.40
C TRP A 72 -3.48 -7.90 1.92
N MET A 73 -3.40 -7.73 3.24
CA MET A 73 -2.56 -6.70 3.85
C MET A 73 -1.06 -6.91 3.56
N ASN A 74 -0.61 -8.16 3.43
CA ASN A 74 0.78 -8.48 3.07
C ASN A 74 1.10 -8.10 1.62
N MET A 75 0.14 -8.27 0.71
CA MET A 75 0.28 -7.93 -0.71
C MET A 75 0.14 -6.43 -0.97
N PHE A 76 -0.52 -5.69 -0.09
CA PHE A 76 -0.75 -4.25 -0.25
C PHE A 76 -0.39 -3.41 0.98
N PRO A 77 0.80 -3.58 1.59
CA PRO A 77 1.13 -2.98 2.87
C PRO A 77 1.27 -1.45 2.80
N THR A 78 1.46 -0.92 1.59
CA THR A 78 1.54 0.53 1.33
C THR A 78 0.19 1.15 1.01
N ILE A 79 -0.89 0.37 0.88
CA ILE A 79 -2.23 0.84 0.50
C ILE A 79 -3.22 0.53 1.61
N VAL A 80 -3.20 -0.71 2.12
CA VAL A 80 -4.15 -1.28 3.06
C VAL A 80 -3.54 -1.32 4.45
N THR A 81 -4.10 -0.55 5.38
CA THR A 81 -3.67 -0.54 6.79
C THR A 81 -4.38 -1.61 7.61
N LYS A 82 -5.67 -1.81 7.35
CA LYS A 82 -6.50 -2.79 8.07
C LYS A 82 -7.44 -3.46 7.09
N ALA A 83 -7.61 -4.76 7.24
CA ALA A 83 -8.63 -5.53 6.55
C ALA A 83 -9.17 -6.62 7.48
N ARG A 84 -10.46 -6.89 7.40
CA ARG A 84 -11.08 -8.04 8.06
C ARG A 84 -12.32 -8.49 7.30
N THR A 85 -12.55 -9.79 7.31
CA THR A 85 -13.84 -10.38 6.93
C THR A 85 -14.80 -10.19 8.10
N ILE A 86 -15.94 -9.56 7.84
CA ILE A 86 -17.03 -9.41 8.81
C ILE A 86 -17.87 -10.69 8.79
N GLU A 87 -18.27 -11.12 7.60
CA GLU A 87 -19.11 -12.30 7.38
C GLU A 87 -18.78 -12.94 6.04
N VAL A 88 -18.82 -14.27 5.98
CA VAL A 88 -18.76 -15.03 4.72
C VAL A 88 -20.19 -15.34 4.32
N LEU A 89 -20.65 -14.74 3.22
CA LEU A 89 -22.02 -14.89 2.71
C LEU A 89 -22.15 -16.11 1.79
N ASP A 90 -21.08 -16.44 1.07
CA ASP A 90 -20.98 -17.62 0.22
C ASP A 90 -19.51 -18.10 0.18
N SER A 91 -19.27 -19.36 0.57
CA SER A 91 -17.95 -19.99 0.55
C SER A 91 -17.56 -20.56 -0.81
N GLY A 92 -18.47 -20.57 -1.78
CA GLY A 92 -18.16 -20.80 -3.17
C GLY A 92 -18.25 -22.22 -3.69
N ASP A 93 -19.26 -22.94 -3.21
CA ASP A 93 -19.65 -24.25 -3.73
C ASP A 93 -20.00 -24.21 -5.24
N LEU A 94 -20.18 -23.02 -5.83
CA LEU A 94 -20.52 -22.79 -7.25
C LEU A 94 -19.45 -21.99 -8.04
N GLY A 95 -18.18 -21.98 -7.60
CA GLY A 95 -17.08 -21.39 -8.37
C GLY A 95 -16.91 -19.87 -8.22
N GLY A 96 -17.30 -19.34 -7.07
CA GLY A 96 -17.11 -17.94 -6.68
C GLY A 96 -17.47 -17.73 -5.22
N SER A 97 -16.89 -16.74 -4.53
CA SER A 97 -17.13 -16.51 -3.09
C SER A 97 -17.64 -15.10 -2.84
N ILE A 98 -18.49 -14.93 -1.82
CA ILE A 98 -19.02 -13.63 -1.42
C ILE A 98 -18.71 -13.39 0.06
N GLN A 99 -18.08 -12.25 0.35
CA GLN A 99 -17.68 -11.85 1.70
C GLN A 99 -18.11 -10.41 1.98
N LEU A 100 -18.69 -10.18 3.15
CA LEU A 100 -18.82 -8.83 3.71
C LEU A 100 -17.51 -8.47 4.40
N MET A 101 -16.89 -7.36 3.99
CA MET A 101 -15.55 -6.97 4.42
C MET A 101 -15.51 -5.54 4.95
N TYR A 102 -14.52 -5.30 5.81
CA TYR A 102 -14.06 -3.97 6.18
C TYR A 102 -12.62 -3.79 5.74
N GLU A 103 -12.31 -2.63 5.17
CA GLU A 103 -10.96 -2.23 4.76
C GLU A 103 -10.68 -0.77 5.12
N LYS A 104 -9.44 -0.48 5.52
CA LYS A 104 -8.93 0.88 5.73
C LYS A 104 -7.75 1.14 4.80
N LEU A 105 -7.90 2.14 3.93
CA LEU A 105 -6.89 2.57 2.97
C LEU A 105 -6.19 3.83 3.43
N HIS A 106 -4.86 3.85 3.39
CA HIS A 106 -4.08 5.04 3.72
C HIS A 106 -3.40 5.68 2.50
N ILE A 107 -3.07 6.95 2.67
CA ILE A 107 -1.92 7.55 2.00
C ILE A 107 -0.81 7.58 3.05
N LEU A 108 0.43 7.32 2.62
CA LEU A 108 1.62 7.37 3.48
C LEU A 108 1.97 8.83 3.81
N SER A 109 1.06 9.54 4.45
CA SER A 109 1.18 10.93 4.85
C SER A 109 0.34 11.18 6.10
N PRO A 110 0.89 11.84 7.14
CA PRO A 110 0.10 12.27 8.29
C PRO A 110 -0.96 13.33 7.90
N LEU A 111 -0.82 14.02 6.77
CA LEU A 111 -1.71 15.12 6.39
C LEU A 111 -2.97 14.69 5.62
N VAL A 112 -3.11 13.40 5.33
CA VAL A 112 -4.30 12.87 4.66
C VAL A 112 -4.92 11.78 5.50
N GLU A 113 -6.21 11.92 5.81
CA GLU A 113 -6.93 10.92 6.57
C GLU A 113 -7.13 9.64 5.73
N ALA A 114 -7.03 8.51 6.41
CA ALA A 114 -7.30 7.22 5.82
C ALA A 114 -8.80 7.05 5.54
N ARG A 115 -9.12 6.28 4.50
CA ARG A 115 -10.50 5.99 4.07
C ARG A 115 -10.90 4.61 4.53
N ASP A 116 -12.06 4.52 5.16
CA ASP A 116 -12.64 3.26 5.63
C ASP A 116 -13.77 2.83 4.70
N TYR A 117 -13.84 1.55 4.36
CA TYR A 117 -14.86 0.98 3.49
C TYR A 117 -15.50 -0.23 4.15
N TYR A 118 -16.83 -0.27 4.09
CA TYR A 118 -17.63 -1.48 4.26
C TYR A 118 -18.13 -1.88 2.88
N PHE A 119 -17.88 -3.11 2.45
CA PHE A 119 -18.19 -3.54 1.10
C PHE A 119 -18.41 -5.04 1.04
N VAL A 120 -19.19 -5.44 0.03
CA VAL A 120 -19.29 -6.84 -0.38
C VAL A 120 -18.22 -7.10 -1.44
N ARG A 121 -17.34 -8.06 -1.15
CA ARG A 121 -16.37 -8.61 -2.10
C ARG A 121 -16.95 -9.88 -2.73
N CYS A 122 -17.03 -9.89 -4.05
CA CYS A 122 -17.46 -11.04 -4.84
C CYS A 122 -16.31 -11.49 -5.73
N PHE A 123 -15.89 -12.75 -5.57
CA PHE A 123 -15.04 -13.44 -6.52
C PHE A 123 -15.88 -14.34 -7.40
N ARG A 124 -15.61 -14.35 -8.71
CA ARG A 124 -16.30 -15.25 -9.64
C ARG A 124 -15.43 -15.59 -10.83
N LYS A 125 -15.49 -16.83 -11.30
CA LYS A 125 -14.93 -17.22 -12.59
C LYS A 125 -15.79 -16.67 -13.72
N LEU A 126 -15.19 -15.90 -14.64
CA LEU A 126 -15.88 -15.30 -15.78
C LEU A 126 -15.87 -16.25 -16.99
N ASP A 127 -14.71 -16.84 -17.26
CA ASP A 127 -14.46 -17.82 -18.31
C ASP A 127 -13.34 -18.77 -17.86
N GLU A 128 -12.86 -19.66 -18.75
CA GLU A 128 -11.87 -20.69 -18.40
C GLU A 128 -10.56 -20.12 -17.81
N ALA A 129 -10.13 -18.95 -18.26
CA ALA A 129 -8.84 -18.33 -17.90
C ALA A 129 -8.98 -17.08 -17.02
N THR A 130 -10.18 -16.52 -16.88
CA THR A 130 -10.39 -15.21 -16.25
C THR A 130 -11.25 -15.30 -14.99
N TRP A 131 -10.72 -14.73 -13.92
CA TRP A 131 -11.42 -14.49 -12.65
C TRP A 131 -11.68 -13.00 -12.46
N ILE A 132 -12.79 -12.67 -11.80
CA ILE A 132 -13.12 -11.31 -11.41
C ILE A 132 -13.29 -11.22 -9.90
N MET A 133 -12.68 -10.17 -9.33
CA MET A 133 -12.92 -9.69 -7.97
C MET A 133 -13.65 -8.36 -8.07
N VAL A 134 -14.79 -8.25 -7.38
CA VAL A 134 -15.61 -7.04 -7.38
C VAL A 134 -15.95 -6.64 -5.95
N ASP A 135 -15.57 -5.41 -5.61
CA ASP A 135 -15.86 -4.75 -4.35
C ASP A 135 -16.92 -3.67 -4.59
N VAL A 136 -18.02 -3.74 -3.85
CA VAL A 136 -19.11 -2.76 -3.89
C VAL A 136 -19.46 -2.35 -2.47
N SER A 137 -19.43 -1.04 -2.18
CA SER A 137 -19.77 -0.55 -0.85
C SER A 137 -21.18 -0.97 -0.43
N TYR A 138 -21.27 -1.36 0.84
CA TYR A 138 -22.50 -1.76 1.51
C TYR A 138 -22.64 -0.93 2.78
N ASP A 139 -23.79 -0.29 2.95
CA ASP A 139 -24.04 0.61 4.08
C ASP A 139 -24.53 -0.18 5.30
N LEU A 140 -23.58 -0.81 6.01
CA LEU A 140 -23.88 -1.49 7.27
C LEU A 140 -24.35 -0.50 8.37
N ILE A 141 -24.04 0.78 8.21
CA ILE A 141 -24.29 1.84 9.20
C ILE A 141 -25.75 2.32 9.12
N LYS A 142 -26.41 2.25 7.96
CA LYS A 142 -27.85 2.46 7.89
C LYS A 142 -28.65 1.45 8.73
N ASP A 143 -28.15 0.23 8.84
CA ASP A 143 -28.79 -0.83 9.64
C ASP A 143 -28.48 -0.67 11.15
N ILE A 144 -27.31 -0.09 11.49
CA ILE A 144 -26.86 0.15 12.87
C ILE A 144 -26.86 1.66 13.11
N GLN A 145 -27.97 2.22 13.60
CA GLN A 145 -28.30 3.66 13.77
C GLN A 145 -27.32 4.53 14.62
N SER A 146 -26.02 4.22 14.72
CA SER A 146 -25.10 4.86 15.66
C SER A 146 -23.67 5.08 15.15
N SER A 147 -23.45 5.51 13.90
CA SER A 147 -22.16 6.11 13.54
C SER A 147 -22.23 7.08 12.35
N VAL A 148 -21.23 7.95 12.25
CA VAL A 148 -21.02 8.85 11.11
C VAL A 148 -20.79 7.99 9.86
N PRO A 149 -21.53 8.20 8.75
CA PRO A 149 -21.34 7.44 7.52
C PRO A 149 -19.89 7.54 7.04
N SER A 150 -19.37 6.48 6.41
CA SER A 150 -18.06 6.58 5.77
C SER A 150 -18.07 7.71 4.73
N HIS A 151 -17.05 8.56 4.76
CA HIS A 151 -16.85 9.62 3.78
C HIS A 151 -16.44 9.11 2.39
N ALA A 152 -16.30 7.79 2.22
CA ALA A 152 -15.95 7.18 0.94
C ALA A 152 -16.85 5.98 0.62
N TRP A 153 -17.22 5.87 -0.65
CA TRP A 153 -18.13 4.86 -1.18
C TRP A 153 -17.54 4.23 -2.44
N LYS A 154 -17.35 2.90 -2.45
CA LYS A 154 -16.91 2.14 -3.61
C LYS A 154 -18.11 1.79 -4.49
N PHE A 155 -18.09 2.26 -5.74
CA PHE A 155 -18.82 1.58 -6.82
C PHE A 155 -18.07 0.29 -7.19
N PRO A 156 -18.67 -0.63 -7.97
CA PRO A 156 -17.98 -1.76 -8.58
C PRO A 156 -16.53 -1.48 -8.98
N SER A 157 -15.64 -1.86 -8.08
CA SER A 157 -14.18 -1.71 -8.12
C SER A 157 -13.56 -3.09 -7.91
N GLY A 158 -12.26 -3.24 -8.10
CA GLY A 158 -11.57 -4.51 -7.94
C GLY A 158 -10.76 -4.85 -9.18
N CYS A 159 -10.62 -6.13 -9.52
CA CYS A 159 -9.76 -6.53 -10.62
C CYS A 159 -10.27 -7.74 -11.40
N ALA A 160 -9.83 -7.83 -12.65
CA ALA A 160 -9.85 -9.08 -13.41
C ALA A 160 -8.45 -9.68 -13.41
N ILE A 161 -8.37 -10.99 -13.19
CA ILE A 161 -7.14 -11.77 -13.16
C ILE A 161 -7.26 -12.79 -14.27
N GLN A 162 -6.45 -12.63 -15.31
CA GLN A 162 -6.36 -13.54 -16.43
C GLN A 162 -5.07 -14.36 -16.27
N ASP A 163 -5.22 -15.68 -16.20
CA ASP A 163 -4.11 -16.61 -16.13
C ASP A 163 -3.32 -16.58 -17.44
N LEU A 164 -1.98 -16.65 -17.34
CA LEU A 164 -1.07 -16.75 -18.48
C LEU A 164 -0.30 -18.08 -18.39
N ASP A 165 0.04 -18.68 -19.52
CA ASP A 165 0.59 -20.05 -19.60
C ASP A 165 1.97 -20.24 -18.93
N ASP A 166 2.61 -19.16 -18.45
CA ASP A 166 3.96 -19.12 -17.87
C ASP A 166 3.99 -18.97 -16.34
N GLY A 167 2.83 -19.10 -15.68
CA GLY A 167 2.70 -18.87 -14.24
C GLY A 167 2.67 -17.38 -13.87
N GLU A 168 2.56 -16.49 -14.86
CA GLU A 168 2.22 -15.09 -14.65
C GLU A 168 0.70 -14.87 -14.75
N SER A 169 0.25 -13.68 -14.38
CA SER A 169 -1.14 -13.27 -14.58
C SER A 169 -1.21 -11.85 -15.09
N ARG A 170 -2.13 -11.61 -16.03
CA ARG A 170 -2.53 -10.26 -16.41
C ARG A 170 -3.63 -9.79 -15.47
N VAL A 171 -3.33 -8.74 -14.71
CA VAL A 171 -4.28 -8.12 -13.78
C VAL A 171 -4.76 -6.80 -14.35
N THR A 172 -6.08 -6.63 -14.49
CA THR A 172 -6.71 -5.36 -14.85
C THR A 172 -7.46 -4.83 -13.65
N TRP A 173 -6.96 -3.76 -13.04
CA TRP A 173 -7.53 -3.13 -11.86
C TRP A 173 -8.42 -1.94 -12.23
N ILE A 174 -9.57 -1.85 -11.58
CA ILE A 174 -10.53 -0.76 -11.74
C ILE A 174 -10.86 -0.22 -10.34
N GLU A 175 -10.63 1.07 -10.14
CA GLU A 175 -11.12 1.79 -8.96
C GLU A 175 -12.15 2.80 -9.41
N HIS A 176 -13.32 2.78 -8.79
CA HIS A 176 -14.38 3.76 -8.97
C HIS A 176 -15.01 4.08 -7.61
N VAL A 177 -14.73 5.27 -7.09
CA VAL A 177 -15.16 5.69 -5.74
C VAL A 177 -15.77 7.08 -5.75
N GLN A 178 -16.76 7.27 -4.89
CA GLN A 178 -17.28 8.56 -4.47
C GLN A 178 -16.68 8.92 -3.11
N VAL A 179 -16.27 10.18 -2.93
CA VAL A 179 -15.67 10.68 -1.70
C VAL A 179 -16.32 12.02 -1.34
N ASP A 180 -16.66 12.23 -0.07
CA ASP A 180 -17.15 13.51 0.45
C ASP A 180 -15.97 14.36 0.96
N GLU A 181 -15.75 15.53 0.37
CA GLU A 181 -14.64 16.46 0.65
C GLU A 181 -14.81 17.30 1.91
N LYS A 182 -15.69 16.89 2.84
CA LYS A 182 -15.71 17.50 4.19
C LYS A 182 -14.35 17.37 4.90
N ILE A 183 -13.50 16.46 4.45
CA ILE A 183 -12.11 16.33 4.87
C ILE A 183 -11.27 17.31 4.05
N SER A 184 -10.81 18.39 4.68
CA SER A 184 -9.88 19.34 4.06
C SER A 184 -8.59 18.62 3.66
N VAL A 185 -8.31 18.56 2.36
CA VAL A 185 -7.04 18.02 1.87
C VAL A 185 -5.98 19.10 2.02
N HIS A 186 -4.89 18.77 2.70
CA HIS A 186 -3.77 19.70 2.83
C HIS A 186 -3.22 20.11 1.46
N HIS A 187 -2.92 21.41 1.28
CA HIS A 187 -2.53 21.99 -0.01
C HIS A 187 -1.34 21.27 -0.69
N MET A 188 -0.38 20.78 0.10
CA MET A 188 0.75 19.97 -0.40
C MET A 188 0.33 18.71 -1.16
N PHE A 189 -0.82 18.12 -0.83
CA PHE A 189 -1.31 16.88 -1.41
C PHE A 189 -2.36 17.09 -2.51
N LEU A 190 -2.89 18.32 -2.68
CA LEU A 190 -3.87 18.63 -3.72
C LEU A 190 -3.37 18.23 -5.12
N PRO A 191 -2.14 18.54 -5.56
CA PRO A 191 -1.66 18.12 -6.88
C PRO A 191 -1.63 16.60 -7.07
N LEU A 192 -1.30 15.85 -6.00
CA LEU A 192 -1.24 14.39 -6.04
C LEU A 192 -2.64 13.74 -6.10
N LEU A 193 -3.64 14.36 -5.46
CA LEU A 193 -5.03 13.92 -5.56
C LEU A 193 -5.68 14.29 -6.90
N VAL A 194 -5.36 15.46 -7.45
CA VAL A 194 -5.86 15.93 -8.75
C VAL A 194 -5.40 15.02 -9.88
N VAL A 195 -4.16 14.53 -9.83
CA VAL A 195 -3.65 13.55 -10.82
C VAL A 195 -4.11 12.10 -10.50
N ARG A 196 -4.93 11.91 -9.46
CA ARG A 196 -5.58 10.63 -9.08
C ARG A 196 -4.61 9.45 -8.91
N GLN A 197 -3.34 9.73 -8.57
CA GLN A 197 -2.30 8.70 -8.44
C GLN A 197 -2.31 8.00 -7.10
N THR A 198 -2.99 8.56 -6.10
CA THR A 198 -2.88 8.11 -4.71
C THR A 198 -3.83 6.97 -4.35
N TYR A 199 -5.08 6.98 -4.83
CA TYR A 199 -6.05 5.91 -4.58
C TYR A 199 -6.41 5.13 -5.86
N GLY A 200 -5.75 5.41 -6.98
CA GLY A 200 -6.09 4.83 -8.28
C GLY A 200 -5.47 3.45 -8.56
N ALA A 201 -6.00 2.79 -9.59
CA ALA A 201 -5.62 1.47 -10.10
C ALA A 201 -4.10 1.31 -10.33
N LYS A 202 -3.41 2.37 -10.77
CA LYS A 202 -1.95 2.34 -10.97
C LYS A 202 -1.18 1.96 -9.70
N ARG A 203 -1.61 2.46 -8.54
CA ARG A 203 -0.95 2.18 -7.25
C ARG A 203 -1.12 0.72 -6.88
N TRP A 204 -2.31 0.16 -7.10
CA TRP A 204 -2.60 -1.26 -6.89
C TRP A 204 -1.72 -2.15 -7.76
N ILE A 205 -1.68 -1.92 -9.07
CA ILE A 205 -0.86 -2.70 -10.01
C ILE A 205 0.62 -2.62 -9.67
N VAL A 206 1.18 -1.42 -9.44
CA VAL A 206 2.62 -1.27 -9.13
C VAL A 206 2.97 -1.92 -7.79
N THR A 207 2.08 -1.85 -6.79
CA THR A 207 2.30 -2.51 -5.51
C THR A 207 2.24 -4.03 -5.66
N LEU A 208 1.25 -4.54 -6.40
CA LEU A 208 1.10 -5.97 -6.66
C LEU A 208 2.32 -6.53 -7.39
N GLN A 209 2.80 -5.86 -8.45
CA GLN A 209 4.01 -6.25 -9.18
C GLN A 209 5.21 -6.39 -8.24
N ARG A 210 5.46 -5.36 -7.42
CA ARG A 210 6.58 -5.36 -6.46
C ARG A 210 6.47 -6.47 -5.43
N MET A 211 5.26 -6.77 -4.97
CA MET A 211 5.04 -7.79 -3.95
C MET A 211 5.10 -9.20 -4.52
N CYS A 212 4.62 -9.43 -5.75
CA CYS A 212 4.80 -10.71 -6.45
C CYS A 212 6.28 -10.98 -6.77
N GLU A 213 7.01 -9.98 -7.27
CA GLU A 213 8.47 -10.09 -7.48
C GLU A 213 9.20 -10.47 -6.18
N ARG A 214 8.82 -9.83 -5.06
CA ARG A 214 9.39 -10.11 -3.75
C ARG A 214 9.05 -11.52 -3.27
N TYR A 215 7.81 -11.95 -3.44
CA TYR A 215 7.34 -13.29 -3.08
C TYR A 215 8.09 -14.38 -3.86
N ASN A 216 8.28 -14.19 -5.17
CA ASN A 216 9.03 -15.14 -5.98
C ASN A 216 10.49 -15.25 -5.60
N VAL A 217 11.10 -14.17 -5.12
CA VAL A 217 12.46 -14.22 -4.56
C VAL A 217 12.47 -15.06 -3.28
N GLU A 218 11.44 -14.93 -2.44
CA GLU A 218 11.29 -15.71 -1.20
C GLU A 218 11.19 -17.21 -1.50
N VAL A 219 10.24 -17.59 -2.36
CA VAL A 219 9.98 -18.97 -2.77
C VAL A 219 11.15 -19.55 -3.60
N GLY A 220 11.68 -18.78 -4.55
CA GLY A 220 12.78 -19.21 -5.41
C GLY A 220 14.10 -19.38 -4.66
N ALA A 221 14.35 -18.58 -3.62
CA ALA A 221 15.52 -18.73 -2.75
C ALA A 221 15.45 -19.95 -1.82
N THR A 222 14.27 -20.57 -1.68
CA THR A 222 14.12 -21.89 -1.05
C THR A 222 14.56 -23.02 -2.00
N CYS A 223 14.61 -22.78 -3.32
CA CYS A 223 14.78 -23.80 -4.35
C CYS A 223 16.14 -23.80 -5.09
N LEU A 224 16.97 -22.73 -5.00
CA LEU A 224 18.20 -22.58 -5.81
C LEU A 224 19.50 -22.40 -4.98
N PRO A 225 20.67 -22.84 -5.52
CA PRO A 225 21.97 -22.65 -4.88
C PRO A 225 22.41 -21.17 -4.82
N ARG A 226 22.82 -20.73 -3.64
CA ARG A 226 23.11 -19.33 -3.29
C ARG A 226 24.57 -18.96 -3.57
N HIS A 227 24.94 -18.83 -4.85
CA HIS A 227 26.34 -18.56 -5.20
C HIS A 227 26.78 -17.09 -5.08
N ASP A 228 25.85 -16.13 -4.99
CA ASP A 228 26.13 -14.69 -4.97
C ASP A 228 25.81 -13.99 -3.63
N LEU A 229 25.37 -14.72 -2.61
CA LEU A 229 25.01 -14.18 -1.30
C LEU A 229 26.19 -14.34 -0.33
N LYS A 230 26.54 -13.28 0.41
CA LYS A 230 27.54 -13.35 1.48
C LYS A 230 27.14 -14.42 2.50
N GLU A 231 28.11 -15.08 3.14
CA GLU A 231 27.97 -16.24 4.03
C GLU A 231 26.75 -16.22 4.97
N VAL A 232 26.39 -15.06 5.55
CA VAL A 232 25.24 -14.89 6.46
C VAL A 232 23.89 -15.19 5.80
N LEU A 233 23.77 -15.02 4.48
CA LEU A 233 22.54 -15.26 3.72
C LEU A 233 22.55 -16.62 3.00
N ASN A 234 23.56 -17.46 3.22
CA ASN A 234 23.57 -18.83 2.69
C ASN A 234 22.68 -19.78 3.51
N ASP A 235 22.33 -19.41 4.74
CA ASP A 235 21.39 -20.14 5.58
C ASP A 235 19.92 -19.89 5.13
N PRO A 236 19.16 -20.94 4.75
CA PRO A 236 17.77 -20.81 4.34
C PRO A 236 16.88 -20.13 5.37
N GLU A 237 17.05 -20.47 6.64
CA GLU A 237 16.26 -19.90 7.73
C GLU A 237 16.59 -18.42 7.97
N GLY A 238 17.87 -18.06 7.98
CA GLY A 238 18.33 -16.68 8.08
C GLY A 238 17.80 -15.79 6.96
N PHE A 239 17.78 -16.29 5.72
CA PHE A 239 17.21 -15.56 4.58
C PHE A 239 15.71 -15.31 4.75
N GLU A 240 14.95 -16.34 5.11
CA GLU A 240 13.51 -16.25 5.36
C GLU A 240 13.21 -15.25 6.48
N ASN A 241 13.95 -15.34 7.58
CA ASN A 241 13.83 -14.40 8.69
C ASN A 241 14.10 -12.95 8.28
N VAL A 242 15.11 -12.69 7.42
CA VAL A 242 15.38 -11.34 6.89
C VAL A 242 14.26 -10.84 5.98
N MET A 243 13.69 -11.72 5.14
CA MET A 243 12.54 -11.40 4.30
C MET A 243 11.31 -11.04 5.14
N GLN A 244 11.01 -11.82 6.18
CA GLN A 244 9.89 -11.57 7.08
C GLN A 244 10.09 -10.32 7.97
N ILE A 245 11.30 -10.11 8.52
CA ILE A 245 11.62 -8.90 9.29
C ILE A 245 11.42 -7.66 8.42
N SER A 246 11.96 -7.65 7.20
CA SER A 246 11.84 -6.46 6.35
C SER A 246 10.40 -6.21 5.89
N LEU A 247 9.57 -7.25 5.67
CA LEU A 247 8.14 -7.07 5.40
C LEU A 247 7.42 -6.47 6.61
N ARG A 248 7.72 -6.96 7.82
CA ARG A 248 7.17 -6.39 9.07
C ARG A 248 7.59 -4.93 9.25
N MET A 249 8.84 -4.57 8.97
CA MET A 249 9.31 -3.19 9.02
C MET A 249 8.52 -2.28 8.08
N VAL A 250 8.27 -2.72 6.84
CA VAL A 250 7.46 -1.95 5.87
C VAL A 250 6.04 -1.76 6.38
N LYS A 251 5.38 -2.83 6.85
CA LYS A 251 4.02 -2.74 7.40
C LYS A 251 3.95 -1.80 8.58
N ARG A 252 4.86 -1.95 9.56
CA ARG A 252 4.90 -1.09 10.74
C ARG A 252 5.11 0.37 10.36
N PHE A 253 6.02 0.65 9.43
CA PHE A 253 6.22 2.00 8.93
C PHE A 253 4.94 2.57 8.31
N CYS A 254 4.26 1.80 7.47
CA CYS A 254 3.03 2.25 6.80
C CYS A 254 1.84 2.39 7.79
N GLU A 255 1.71 1.49 8.76
CA GLU A 255 0.72 1.56 9.85
C GLU A 255 0.91 2.80 10.72
N ILE A 256 2.16 3.10 11.09
CA ILE A 256 2.52 4.27 11.90
C ILE A 256 2.11 5.57 11.20
N LEU A 257 2.33 5.66 9.88
CA LEU A 257 1.96 6.84 9.10
C LEU A 257 0.46 7.07 8.97
N SER A 258 -0.38 6.07 9.27
CA SER A 258 -1.84 6.25 9.29
C SER A 258 -2.33 7.12 10.46
N MET A 259 -1.49 7.38 11.47
CA MET A 259 -1.78 8.27 12.62
C MET A 259 -3.16 8.03 13.24
N THR A 260 -3.54 6.76 13.43
CA THR A 260 -4.91 6.32 13.74
C THR A 260 -5.46 6.74 15.10
N GLU A 261 -4.62 7.19 16.03
CA GLU A 261 -5.02 7.68 17.35
C GLU A 261 -4.65 9.16 17.44
N LYS A 262 -5.58 10.05 17.06
CA LYS A 262 -5.53 11.45 17.46
C LYS A 262 -5.82 11.47 18.96
N LEU A 263 -4.79 11.69 19.77
CA LEU A 263 -5.03 12.35 21.05
C LEU A 263 -5.17 13.82 20.72
N ASP A 264 -6.36 14.36 20.91
CA ASP A 264 -6.59 15.80 20.95
C ASP A 264 -5.91 16.34 22.21
N PHE A 265 -4.58 16.45 22.18
CA PHE A 265 -3.90 17.31 23.13
C PHE A 265 -4.29 18.76 22.78
N PRO A 266 -4.63 19.61 23.77
CA PRO A 266 -4.72 21.04 23.52
C PRO A 266 -3.35 21.47 22.99
N THR A 267 -3.29 21.78 21.70
CA THR A 267 -2.04 22.07 21.00
C THR A 267 -1.39 23.27 21.68
N SER A 268 -0.28 23.04 22.37
CA SER A 268 0.67 24.11 22.69
C SER A 268 0.93 24.90 21.41
N SER A 269 0.97 26.22 21.48
CA SER A 269 1.20 27.15 20.36
C SER A 269 2.54 26.94 19.61
N GLN A 270 3.28 25.87 19.92
CA GLN A 270 4.57 25.49 19.35
C GLN A 270 4.48 24.44 18.23
N PHE A 271 3.39 23.67 18.09
CA PHE A 271 3.26 22.71 16.98
C PHE A 271 2.70 23.39 15.74
N LYS A 272 3.42 23.29 14.61
CA LYS A 272 2.92 23.76 13.32
C LYS A 272 1.79 22.83 12.87
N SER A 273 0.86 23.34 12.05
CA SER A 273 -0.30 22.58 11.54
C SER A 273 0.06 21.31 10.73
N GLU A 274 1.34 21.12 10.41
CA GLU A 274 1.88 20.01 9.62
C GLU A 274 2.43 18.84 10.48
N ASP A 275 2.54 19.04 11.79
CA ASP A 275 3.04 18.04 12.73
C ASP A 275 1.87 17.25 13.33
N ARG A 276 1.96 15.92 13.29
CA ARG A 276 1.00 15.03 13.96
C ARG A 276 1.70 14.17 14.99
N VAL A 277 1.05 14.00 16.13
CA VAL A 277 1.49 13.09 17.19
C VAL A 277 0.41 12.03 17.41
N SER A 278 0.80 10.77 17.46
CA SER A 278 -0.06 9.66 17.87
C SER A 278 0.60 8.89 18.99
N ILE A 279 -0.21 8.35 19.90
CA ILE A 279 0.23 7.42 20.94
C ILE A 279 -0.48 6.11 20.65
N ARG A 280 0.23 4.99 20.75
CA ARG A 280 -0.39 3.65 20.69
C ARG A 280 0.14 2.79 21.81
N LYS A 281 -0.66 1.84 22.27
CA LYS A 281 -0.21 0.82 23.21
C LYS A 281 0.72 -0.18 22.50
N ASN A 282 1.80 -0.58 23.16
CA ASN A 282 2.64 -1.66 22.68
C ASN A 282 1.96 -3.00 22.98
N GLU A 283 1.42 -3.63 21.94
CA GLU A 283 0.78 -4.95 22.02
C GLU A 283 1.74 -6.10 21.65
N GLU A 284 3.01 -5.80 21.38
CA GLU A 284 3.99 -6.85 21.04
C GLU A 284 4.33 -7.71 22.25
N ILE A 285 4.13 -9.02 22.10
CA ILE A 285 4.31 -10.02 23.17
C ILE A 285 5.77 -10.06 23.66
N THR A 286 6.73 -9.76 22.78
CA THR A 286 8.17 -9.88 23.03
C THR A 286 8.80 -8.62 23.60
N GLN A 287 8.07 -7.51 23.73
CA GLN A 287 8.59 -6.23 24.23
C GLN A 287 7.90 -5.82 25.54
N GLN A 288 8.53 -4.88 26.26
CA GLN A 288 7.91 -4.33 27.47
C GLN A 288 6.58 -3.65 27.14
N LYS A 289 5.56 -3.93 27.97
CA LYS A 289 4.26 -3.26 27.91
C LYS A 289 4.46 -1.77 28.18
N GLY A 290 3.95 -0.93 27.30
CA GLY A 290 4.10 0.53 27.41
C GLY A 290 3.34 1.25 26.30
N PHE A 291 3.59 2.56 26.18
CA PHE A 291 3.07 3.40 25.12
C PHE A 291 4.18 3.79 24.16
N ILE A 292 3.90 3.73 22.86
CA ILE A 292 4.78 4.21 21.80
C ILE A 292 4.22 5.55 21.32
N VAL A 293 5.01 6.61 21.47
CA VAL A 293 4.71 7.94 20.95
C VAL A 293 5.37 8.09 19.59
N THR A 294 4.58 8.45 18.58
CA THR A 294 5.07 8.73 17.23
C THR A 294 4.75 10.17 16.86
N ALA A 295 5.76 10.91 16.43
CA ALA A 295 5.59 12.19 15.75
C ALA A 295 5.92 12.03 14.26
N ALA A 296 5.07 12.56 13.39
CA ALA A 296 5.28 12.58 11.96
C ALA A 296 4.98 13.97 11.42
N THR A 297 5.79 14.42 10.46
CA THR A 297 5.62 15.71 9.77
C THR A 297 5.72 15.48 8.27
N SER A 298 5.27 16.46 7.49
CA SER A 298 5.42 16.45 6.02
C SER A 298 6.03 17.76 5.58
N LEU A 299 6.91 17.70 4.60
CA LEU A 299 7.55 18.87 4.03
C LEU A 299 7.58 18.76 2.51
N TRP A 300 7.45 19.91 1.84
CA TRP A 300 7.56 20.00 0.39
C TRP A 300 8.98 20.38 -0.01
N LEU A 301 9.58 19.58 -0.91
CA LEU A 301 10.91 19.86 -1.47
C LEU A 301 10.78 20.29 -2.94
N PRO A 302 11.50 21.33 -3.38
CA PRO A 302 11.60 21.71 -4.78
C PRO A 302 12.55 20.78 -5.55
N LEU A 303 12.46 19.47 -5.31
CA LEU A 303 13.32 18.43 -5.87
C LEU A 303 12.45 17.31 -6.46
N SER A 304 12.96 16.63 -7.49
CA SER A 304 12.25 15.48 -8.05
C SER A 304 12.20 14.32 -7.04
N CYS A 305 11.13 13.51 -7.07
CA CYS A 305 11.02 12.31 -6.23
C CYS A 305 12.20 11.35 -6.44
N ARG A 306 12.76 11.31 -7.65
CA ARG A 306 13.93 10.48 -7.98
C ARG A 306 15.19 10.95 -7.26
N ASN A 307 15.43 12.26 -7.19
CA ASN A 307 16.59 12.82 -6.49
C ASN A 307 16.48 12.57 -4.99
N VAL A 308 15.30 12.82 -4.40
CA VAL A 308 15.05 12.52 -2.98
C VAL A 308 15.22 11.03 -2.68
N PHE A 309 14.65 10.15 -3.51
CA PHE A 309 14.80 8.70 -3.36
C PHE A 309 16.26 8.26 -3.43
N ASN A 310 17.03 8.76 -4.41
CA ASN A 310 18.45 8.42 -4.55
C ASN A 310 19.26 8.93 -3.34
N PHE A 311 18.96 10.12 -2.83
CA PHE A 311 19.58 10.66 -1.62
C PHE A 311 19.26 9.82 -0.38
N LEU A 312 18.01 9.41 -0.17
CA LEU A 312 17.62 8.57 0.98
C LEU A 312 18.18 7.15 0.88
N LYS A 313 18.37 6.63 -0.34
CA LYS A 313 18.92 5.29 -0.56
C LYS A 313 20.45 5.22 -0.38
N ASP A 314 21.16 6.31 -0.62
CA ASP A 314 22.63 6.31 -0.60
C ASP A 314 23.19 6.14 0.82
N ASN A 315 24.06 5.14 1.00
CA ASN A 315 24.70 4.86 2.29
C ASN A 315 25.66 5.98 2.70
N LYS A 316 26.20 6.75 1.74
CA LYS A 316 27.12 7.87 2.02
C LYS A 316 26.41 9.10 2.58
N SER A 317 25.18 9.36 2.16
CA SER A 317 24.34 10.44 2.67
C SER A 317 23.57 10.05 3.94
N ARG A 318 23.52 8.76 4.29
CA ARG A 318 22.73 8.22 5.41
C ARG A 318 22.97 8.93 6.73
N GLY A 319 24.23 9.27 7.03
CA GLY A 319 24.61 10.00 8.24
C GLY A 319 24.00 11.40 8.36
N GLN A 320 23.52 11.99 7.26
CA GLN A 320 22.92 13.33 7.24
C GLN A 320 21.47 13.35 7.73
N TRP A 321 20.77 12.21 7.72
CA TRP A 321 19.33 12.17 8.01
C TRP A 321 18.91 11.03 8.94
N ASP A 322 19.66 9.93 8.99
CA ASP A 322 19.33 8.79 9.86
C ASP A 322 19.91 9.02 11.27
N VAL A 323 19.03 9.28 12.24
CA VAL A 323 19.40 9.47 13.64
C VAL A 323 20.17 8.28 14.20
N LEU A 324 19.92 7.06 13.71
CA LEU A 324 20.61 5.85 14.15
C LEU A 324 22.04 5.78 13.61
N ALA A 325 22.32 6.42 12.47
CA ALA A 325 23.68 6.57 11.97
C ALA A 325 24.47 7.59 12.81
N GLY A 326 23.79 8.58 13.40
CA GLY A 326 24.40 9.60 14.27
C GLY A 326 25.56 10.31 13.59
N GLY A 327 25.38 10.78 12.37
CA GLY A 327 26.42 11.46 11.58
C GLY A 327 27.48 10.57 10.94
N ASN A 328 27.48 9.26 11.21
CA ASN A 328 28.55 8.38 10.74
C ASN A 328 28.25 7.79 9.35
N ILE A 329 29.32 7.38 8.67
CA ILE A 329 29.24 6.63 7.42
C ILE A 329 28.72 5.23 7.74
N VAL A 330 27.86 4.74 6.85
CA VAL A 330 27.26 3.42 6.93
C VAL A 330 27.83 2.52 5.83
N THR A 331 28.11 1.27 6.17
CA THR A 331 28.55 0.24 5.22
C THR A 331 27.46 -0.79 4.99
N GLU A 332 27.41 -1.33 3.77
CA GLU A 332 26.51 -2.41 3.42
C GLU A 332 27.15 -3.76 3.75
N LEU A 333 26.57 -4.46 4.72
CA LEU A 333 26.97 -5.81 5.06
C LEU A 333 26.41 -6.81 4.06
N ALA A 334 25.14 -6.69 3.67
CA ALA A 334 24.50 -7.61 2.75
C ALA A 334 23.38 -6.95 1.94
N ARG A 335 23.03 -7.56 0.81
CA ARG A 335 21.95 -7.11 -0.07
C ARG A 335 21.16 -8.29 -0.61
N ILE A 336 19.84 -8.20 -0.54
CA ILE A 336 18.90 -9.09 -1.21
C ILE A 336 18.14 -8.27 -2.25
N LYS A 337 18.20 -8.68 -3.51
CA LYS A 337 17.35 -8.09 -4.56
C LYS A 337 15.94 -8.66 -4.40
N THR A 338 14.92 -7.80 -4.37
CA THR A 338 13.51 -8.24 -4.17
C THR A 338 12.69 -8.11 -5.44
N GLY A 339 13.33 -8.02 -6.60
CA GLY A 339 12.67 -7.84 -7.89
C GLY A 339 13.59 -7.31 -8.99
N CYS A 340 13.03 -7.09 -10.17
CA CYS A 340 13.77 -6.73 -11.39
C CYS A 340 14.29 -5.28 -11.36
N VAL A 341 13.61 -4.40 -10.62
CA VAL A 341 14.01 -3.00 -10.49
C VAL A 341 15.20 -2.88 -9.55
N ARG A 342 16.35 -2.38 -10.02
CA ARG A 342 17.58 -2.14 -9.21
C ARG A 342 17.34 -1.34 -7.92
N GLY A 343 16.26 -0.57 -7.88
CA GLY A 343 15.79 0.16 -6.71
C GLY A 343 15.38 -0.72 -5.54
N ASN A 344 14.74 -1.87 -5.81
CA ASN A 344 14.04 -2.72 -4.86
C ASN A 344 15.00 -3.75 -4.26
N ASN A 345 15.39 -3.55 -3.00
CA ASN A 345 16.31 -4.42 -2.29
C ASN A 345 16.11 -4.28 -0.78
N ILE A 346 16.49 -5.33 -0.07
CA ILE A 346 16.72 -5.30 1.37
C ILE A 346 18.22 -5.18 1.57
N THR A 347 18.66 -4.23 2.39
CA THR A 347 20.07 -4.05 2.74
C THR A 347 20.24 -4.21 4.24
N ILE A 348 21.29 -4.94 4.62
CA ILE A 348 21.76 -5.00 6.00
C ILE A 348 22.94 -4.05 6.07
N ILE A 349 22.85 -3.09 7.00
CA ILE A 349 23.82 -2.00 7.09
C ILE A 349 24.43 -1.94 8.48
N GLN A 350 25.68 -1.49 8.55
CA GLN A 350 26.42 -1.30 9.79
C GLN A 350 27.04 0.09 9.84
N LYS A 351 26.87 0.76 10.99
CA LYS A 351 27.53 2.03 11.30
C LYS A 351 29.04 1.81 11.47
N ILE A 352 29.86 2.60 10.79
CA ILE A 352 31.29 2.68 11.09
C ILE A 352 31.48 3.69 12.22
N ILE A 353 31.90 3.23 13.40
CA ILE A 353 32.31 4.12 14.48
C ILE A 353 33.81 4.37 14.29
N VAL A 354 34.16 5.58 13.85
CA VAL A 354 35.56 6.02 13.90
C VAL A 354 35.84 6.45 15.33
N THR A 355 36.37 5.55 16.15
CA THR A 355 36.97 5.95 17.42
C THR A 355 38.18 6.82 17.11
N PRO A 356 38.30 8.04 17.69
CA PRO A 356 39.54 8.79 17.63
C PRO A 356 40.66 7.87 18.12
N ARG A 357 41.72 7.69 17.33
CA ARG A 357 42.94 7.08 17.87
C ARG A 357 43.42 8.01 18.98
N ASP A 358 43.56 7.49 20.19
CA ASP A 358 44.23 8.19 21.27
C ASP A 358 45.59 8.68 20.76
N TRP A 359 45.75 9.99 20.58
CA TRP A 359 47.04 10.62 20.28
C TRP A 359 47.91 10.78 21.54
N SER A 360 47.70 9.96 22.56
CA SER A 360 48.62 9.88 23.69
C SER A 360 49.57 8.71 23.46
N LEU A 361 50.71 9.00 22.84
CA LEU A 361 52.05 8.56 23.26
C LEU A 361 53.10 9.05 22.24
N ASP A 362 54.25 9.44 22.79
CA ASP A 362 55.52 9.80 22.12
C ASP A 362 55.73 11.29 21.79
N VAL A 363 55.88 12.09 22.85
CA VAL A 363 57.01 13.03 22.93
C VAL A 363 57.84 12.61 24.14
N ALA A 364 58.92 11.88 23.87
CA ALA A 364 60.02 11.66 24.80
C ALA A 364 60.96 12.87 24.81
#